data_AF-A0A2V8C6J1-F1
#
_entry.id   AF-A0A2V8C6J1-F1
#
_cell.length_a   1.000
_cell.length_b   1.000
_cell.length_c   1.000
_cell.angle_alpha   90.00
_cell.angle_beta   90.00
_cell.angle_gamma   90.00
#
_symmetry.space_group_name_H-M   'P 1'
#
loop_
_entity.id
_entity.type
_entity.pdbx_description
1 polymer ?
#
loop_
_entity_poly.entity_id
_entity_poly.type
_entity_poly.pdbx_seq_one_letter_code
_entity_poly.pdbx_strand_id
1 'polypeptide(L)'
;MWFFTDNVTELYERLKQRQLTMAHATLSGGPGEERGVRFAEDLYEPFYGGRQFSIRDNNDLSLIFWQPTWLAPASAPTTSAGRA
;
A
#
# COMPACT_ATOMS: atom_id res chain seq x y z
N MET A 1 -3.89 14.18 2.16
CA MET A 1 -3.27 14.46 0.85
C MET A 1 -3.37 13.23 -0.03
N TRP A 2 -3.58 13.40 -1.33
CA TRP A 2 -3.73 12.32 -2.30
C TRP A 2 -2.47 12.16 -3.13
N PHE A 3 -2.05 10.91 -3.32
CA PHE A 3 -0.95 10.53 -4.19
C PHE A 3 -1.47 9.54 -5.22
N PHE A 4 -1.18 9.84 -6.49
CA PHE A 4 -1.47 8.97 -7.62
C PHE A 4 -0.24 8.16 -7.95
N THR A 5 -0.37 6.85 -8.09
CA THR A 5 0.76 5.99 -8.46
C THR A 5 0.30 4.73 -9.19
N ASP A 6 1.19 4.17 -10.01
CA ASP A 6 0.99 2.94 -10.80
C ASP A 6 1.42 1.66 -10.06
N ASN A 7 1.94 1.81 -8.84
CA ASN A 7 2.50 0.74 -8.02
C ASN A 7 1.90 0.66 -6.61
N VAL A 8 0.61 1.00 -6.43
CA VAL A 8 -0.02 1.08 -5.09
C VAL A 8 0.14 -0.22 -4.30
N THR A 9 -0.02 -1.38 -4.96
CA THR A 9 0.14 -2.68 -4.29
C THR A 9 1.57 -2.91 -3.81
N GLU A 10 2.58 -2.63 -4.62
CA GLU A 10 3.97 -2.80 -4.22
C GLU A 10 4.36 -1.86 -3.07
N LEU A 11 3.89 -0.60 -3.13
CA LEU A 11 4.11 0.37 -2.07
C LEU A 11 3.47 -0.08 -0.75
N TYR A 12 2.23 -0.58 -0.80
CA TYR A 12 1.53 -1.14 0.35
C TYR A 12 2.32 -2.27 1.01
N GLU A 13 2.76 -3.26 0.24
CA GLU A 13 3.50 -4.42 0.76
C GLU A 13 4.82 -4.01 1.41
N ARG A 14 5.58 -3.12 0.78
CA ARG A 14 6.85 -2.60 1.34
C ARG A 14 6.63 -1.90 2.69
N LEU A 15 5.57 -1.09 2.79
CA LEU A 15 5.25 -0.39 4.03
C LEU A 15 4.77 -1.35 5.13
N LYS A 16 3.96 -2.36 4.78
CA LYS A 16 3.55 -3.41 5.72
C LYS A 16 4.71 -4.23 6.22
N GLN A 17 5.61 -4.65 5.34
CA GLN A 17 6.80 -5.42 5.72
C GLN A 17 7.68 -4.63 6.68
N ARG A 18 7.86 -3.32 6.43
CA ARG A 18 8.57 -2.44 7.35
C ARG A 18 7.87 -2.36 8.70
N GLN A 19 6.55 -2.16 8.72
CA GLN A 19 5.77 -2.10 9.96
C GLN A 19 5.92 -3.38 10.79
N LEU A 20 5.85 -4.55 10.16
CA LEU A 20 6.03 -5.85 10.83
C LEU A 20 7.45 -6.01 11.40
N THR A 21 8.46 -5.61 10.63
CA THR A 21 9.86 -5.63 11.09
C THR A 21 10.04 -4.77 12.35
N MET A 22 9.44 -3.58 12.37
CA MET A 22 9.52 -2.67 13.52
C MET A 22 8.74 -3.18 14.73
N ALA A 23 7.55 -3.75 14.51
CA ALA A 23 6.78 -4.38 15.57
C ALA A 23 7.56 -5.53 16.21
N HIS A 24 8.21 -6.38 15.39
CA HIS A 24 9.04 -7.47 15.86
C HIS A 24 10.25 -6.98 16.68
N ALA A 25 10.92 -5.92 16.22
CA ALA A 25 12.04 -5.32 16.95
C ALA A 25 11.60 -4.77 18.32
N THR A 26 10.45 -4.10 18.38
CA THR A 26 9.88 -3.58 19.62
C THR A 26 9.54 -4.69 20.60
N LEU A 27 8.88 -5.76 20.12
CA LEU A 27 8.54 -6.93 20.93
C LEU A 27 9.78 -7.68 21.45
N SER A 28 10.90 -7.59 20.74
CA SER A 28 12.18 -8.21 21.12
C SER A 28 13.01 -7.35 22.09
N GLY A 29 12.47 -6.24 22.61
CA GLY A 29 13.17 -5.34 23.53
C GLY A 29 14.08 -4.31 22.84
N GLY A 30 13.98 -4.18 21.52
CA GLY A 30 14.62 -3.07 20.79
C GLY A 30 13.95 -1.72 21.11
N PRO A 31 14.58 -0.59 20.72
CA PRO A 31 14.01 0.72 20.95
C PRO A 31 12.64 0.83 20.27
N GLY A 32 11.58 0.98 21.07
CA GLY A 32 10.23 1.23 20.55
C GLY A 32 10.16 2.65 20.01
N GLU A 33 9.85 2.79 18.72
CA GLU A 33 9.73 4.12 18.11
C GLU A 33 8.36 4.74 18.48
N GLU A 34 8.40 5.93 19.10
CA GLU A 34 7.27 6.49 19.84
C GLU A 34 6.15 7.10 18.97
N ARG A 35 6.37 7.30 17.66
CA ARG A 35 5.33 7.71 16.69
C ARG A 35 5.71 7.28 15.27
N GLY A 36 5.52 6.01 14.94
CA GLY A 36 5.69 5.50 13.58
C GLY A 36 4.49 5.82 12.68
N VAL A 37 4.71 5.74 11.36
CA VAL A 37 3.66 5.74 10.34
C VAL A 37 2.63 4.63 10.65
N ARG A 38 1.34 4.97 10.67
CA ARG A 38 0.25 4.03 10.99
C ARG A 38 -0.65 3.83 9.79
N PHE A 39 -1.06 2.61 9.51
CA PHE A 39 -2.13 2.36 8.54
C PHE A 39 -3.47 2.85 9.10
N ALA A 40 -4.19 3.64 8.31
CA ALA A 40 -5.56 4.04 8.59
C ALA A 40 -6.56 3.13 7.86
N GLU A 41 -6.23 2.75 6.62
CA GLU A 41 -6.96 1.75 5.83
C GLU A 41 -5.94 0.81 5.17
N ASP A 42 -6.21 -0.50 5.21
CA ASP A 42 -5.45 -1.49 4.44
C ASP A 42 -5.79 -1.40 2.94
N LEU A 43 -5.14 -2.19 2.09
CA LEU A 43 -5.38 -2.16 0.65
C LEU A 43 -6.80 -2.63 0.30
N TYR A 44 -7.57 -1.81 -0.42
CA TYR A 44 -8.93 -2.14 -0.86
C TYR A 44 -9.27 -1.52 -2.22
N GLU A 45 -10.42 -1.93 -2.76
CA GLU A 45 -11.03 -1.34 -3.97
C GLU A 45 -12.14 -0.37 -3.55
N PRO A 46 -11.96 0.95 -3.73
CA PRO A 46 -12.96 1.94 -3.36
C PRO A 46 -14.10 2.02 -4.40
N PHE A 47 -15.21 2.66 -4.05
CA PHE A 47 -16.39 2.76 -4.92
C PHE A 47 -16.14 3.53 -6.24
N TYR A 48 -15.11 4.38 -6.29
CA TYR A 48 -14.68 5.08 -7.51
C TYR A 48 -13.67 4.27 -8.34
N GLY A 49 -13.47 3.00 -8.01
CA GLY A 49 -12.61 2.07 -8.72
C GLY A 49 -11.12 2.26 -8.42
N GLY A 50 -10.33 1.31 -8.90
CA GLY A 50 -8.88 1.27 -8.69
C GLY A 50 -8.52 0.58 -7.39
N ARG A 51 -7.31 0.84 -6.88
CA ARG A 51 -6.82 0.31 -5.60
C ARG A 51 -6.29 1.41 -4.70
N GLN A 52 -6.55 1.31 -3.41
CA GLN A 52 -6.17 2.33 -2.44
C GLN A 52 -5.75 1.73 -1.10
N PHE A 53 -4.82 2.41 -0.42
CA PHE A 53 -4.64 2.31 1.03
C PHE A 53 -4.37 3.72 1.60
N SER A 54 -4.42 3.86 2.93
CA SER A 54 -4.08 5.12 3.57
C SER A 54 -3.26 4.94 4.84
N ILE A 55 -2.39 5.91 5.11
CA ILE A 55 -1.56 5.98 6.31
C ILE A 55 -1.76 7.34 7.01
N ARG A 56 -1.40 7.38 8.30
CA ARG A 56 -1.14 8.60 9.04
C ARG A 56 0.35 8.74 9.30
N ASP A 57 0.87 9.93 9.03
CA ASP A 57 2.26 10.28 9.32
C ASP A 57 2.45 10.63 10.82
N ASN A 58 3.66 11.09 11.16
CA ASN A 58 4.02 11.44 12.54
C ASN A 58 3.31 12.71 13.04
N ASN A 59 2.70 13.48 12.12
CA ASN A 59 1.90 14.68 12.39
C ASN A 59 0.38 14.37 12.38
N ASP A 60 0.00 13.10 12.27
CA ASP A 60 -1.39 12.62 12.14
C ASP A 60 -2.09 13.09 10.85
N LEU A 61 -1.34 13.51 9.84
CA LEU A 61 -1.87 13.85 8.52
C LEU A 61 -2.23 12.58 7.74
N SER A 62 -3.43 12.54 7.19
CA SER A 62 -3.90 11.44 6.35
C SER A 62 -3.27 11.53 4.96
N LEU A 63 -2.53 10.49 4.57
CA LEU A 63 -1.94 10.32 3.25
C LEU A 63 -2.63 9.15 2.56
N ILE A 64 -3.26 9.42 1.42
CA ILE A 64 -4.08 8.48 0.65
C ILE A 64 -3.32 8.15 -0.63
N PHE A 65 -3.06 6.87 -0.86
CA PHE A 65 -2.36 6.38 -2.05
C PHE A 65 -3.36 5.63 -2.91
N TRP A 66 -3.58 6.11 -4.13
CA TRP A 66 -4.58 5.54 -5.03
C TRP A 66 -4.00 5.29 -6.42
N GLN A 67 -4.35 4.13 -6.96
CA GLN A 67 -4.07 3.72 -8.32
C GLN A 67 -5.39 3.61 -9.07
N PRO A 68 -5.67 4.53 -10.01
CA PRO A 68 -6.85 4.41 -10.85
C PRO A 68 -6.78 3.17 -11.74
N THR A 69 -7.94 2.67 -12.16
CA THR A 69 -8.07 1.49 -13.03
C THR A 69 -7.37 1.65 -14.38
N TRP A 70 -7.32 2.88 -14.90
CA TRP A 70 -6.66 3.22 -16.17
C TRP A 70 -5.14 3.34 -16.06
N LEU A 71 -4.59 3.32 -14.84
CA LEU A 71 -3.15 3.38 -14.56
C LEU A 71 -2.63 2.01 -14.12
N ALA A 72 -3.25 0.91 -14.56
CA ALA A 72 -2.75 -0.43 -14.29
C ALA A 72 -1.32 -0.60 -14.86
N PRO A 73 -0.43 -1.33 -14.18
CA PRO A 73 0.83 -1.71 -14.81
C PRO A 73 0.46 -2.57 -16.03
N ALA A 74 1.17 -2.37 -17.14
CA ALA A 74 1.01 -3.20 -18.33
C ALA A 74 1.19 -4.68 -17.95
N SER A 75 0.09 -5.37 -17.67
CA SER A 75 0.11 -6.81 -17.46
C SER A 75 0.35 -7.41 -18.84
N ALA A 76 1.43 -8.18 -18.94
CA ALA A 76 1.89 -8.85 -20.15
C ALA A 76 0.73 -9.53 -20.92
N PRO A 77 0.81 -9.61 -22.26
CA PRO A 77 -0.30 -10.10 -23.09
C PRO A 77 -0.76 -11.47 -22.59
N THR A 78 -2.06 -11.55 -22.29
CA THR A 78 -2.73 -12.83 -22.07
C THR A 78 -2.61 -13.63 -23.36
N THR A 79 -1.73 -14.62 -23.40
CA THR A 79 -1.75 -15.64 -24.44
C THR A 79 -3.05 -16.42 -24.28
N SER A 80 -4.09 -15.94 -24.96
CA SER A 80 -5.26 -16.73 -25.34
C SER A 80 -4.73 -17.87 -26.21
N ALA A 81 -4.39 -19.00 -25.59
CA ALA A 81 -4.18 -20.25 -26.30
C ALA A 81 -5.51 -20.60 -26.99
N GLY A 82 -5.57 -20.36 -28.29
CA GLY A 82 -6.68 -20.73 -29.14
C GLY A 82 -6.93 -22.23 -29.04
N ARG A 83 -8.20 -22.59 -28.87
CA ARG A 83 -8.69 -23.94 -29.19
C ARG A 83 -8.54 -24.13 -30.71
N ALA A 84 -7.82 -25.17 -31.10
CA ALA A 84 -8.02 -25.89 -32.34
C ALA A 84 -8.41 -27.32 -31.97
#